data_AF-A0A932E972-F1
#
_entry.id   AF-A0A932E972-F1
#
_cell.length_a   1.000
_cell.length_b   1.000
_cell.length_c   1.000
_cell.angle_alpha   90.00
_cell.angle_beta   90.00
_cell.angle_gamma   90.00
#
_symmetry.space_group_name_H-M   'P 1'
#
loop_
_entity.id
_entity.type
_entity.pdbx_description
1 polymer ?
#
loop_
_entity_poly.entity_id
_entity_poly.type
_entity_poly.pdbx_seq_one_letter_code
_entity_poly.pdbx_strand_id
1 'polypeptide(L)'
;MLATLAVTGFTVAFFHAAIPTHWLPFVLVARARGWARGKTFAVSMAAGLGHVLLTSLLGLGIAWVGQQLVEHYGELFNRIAGGALLAIAAWFFLRQVRGGVLHHHAGGHHQVSEHCGHADDHTHMEEEIADTKLVSRQAGDWAAIGGLFMMLTLSPCEGFLPVYLEGVHYGWRGFAVLSAILAVGTLGGMLLFTWLTLVGFSKLPLQKLERYEAALLGTIFAVLGIMMLWFEH
;
A
#
# COMPACT_ATOMS: atom_id res chain seq x y z
N MET A 1 15.63 -13.30 15.70
CA MET A 1 15.55 -11.96 15.10
C MET A 1 15.01 -11.97 13.66
N LEU A 2 15.53 -12.81 12.74
CA LEU A 2 14.99 -12.90 11.36
C LEU A 2 13.51 -13.35 11.29
N ALA A 3 13.06 -14.23 12.20
CA ALA A 3 11.65 -14.61 12.28
C ALA A 3 10.73 -13.44 12.69
N THR A 4 11.16 -12.61 13.64
CA THR A 4 10.44 -11.39 14.05
C THR A 4 10.34 -10.42 12.88
N LEU A 5 11.46 -10.18 12.19
CA LEU A 5 11.50 -9.33 10.99
C LEU A 5 10.60 -9.87 9.87
N ALA A 6 10.57 -11.20 9.68
CA ALA A 6 9.70 -11.83 8.70
C ALA A 6 8.22 -11.68 9.06
N VAL A 7 7.84 -11.84 10.33
CA VAL A 7 6.47 -11.64 10.81
C VAL A 7 6.06 -10.18 10.69
N THR A 8 6.93 -9.25 11.09
CA THR A 8 6.69 -7.80 10.95
C THR A 8 6.52 -7.44 9.47
N GLY A 9 7.43 -7.87 8.60
CA GLY A 9 7.34 -7.65 7.16
C GLY A 9 6.06 -8.22 6.58
N PHE A 10 5.69 -9.46 6.91
CA PHE A 10 4.44 -10.05 6.42
C PHE A 10 3.23 -9.26 6.88
N THR A 11 3.19 -8.87 8.15
CA THR A 11 2.10 -8.07 8.74
C THR A 11 1.96 -6.74 7.99
N VAL A 12 3.07 -6.01 7.81
CA VAL A 12 3.09 -4.75 7.09
C VAL A 12 2.62 -4.92 5.65
N ALA A 13 3.20 -5.87 4.90
CA ALA A 13 2.85 -6.11 3.50
C ALA A 13 1.38 -6.51 3.34
N PHE A 14 0.89 -7.46 4.15
CA PHE A 14 -0.46 -7.98 4.06
C PHE A 14 -1.51 -6.93 4.44
N PHE A 15 -1.33 -6.22 5.56
CA PHE A 15 -2.31 -5.23 6.01
C PHE A 15 -2.28 -3.95 5.17
N HIS A 16 -1.14 -3.57 4.62
CA HIS A 16 -1.07 -2.50 3.62
C HIS A 16 -1.84 -2.89 2.35
N ALA A 17 -1.62 -4.10 1.85
CA ALA A 17 -2.35 -4.61 0.69
C ALA A 17 -3.85 -4.86 0.94
N ALA A 18 -4.26 -5.00 2.21
CA ALA A 18 -5.65 -5.13 2.60
C ALA A 18 -6.43 -3.81 2.50
N ILE A 19 -5.74 -2.67 2.39
CA ILE A 19 -6.35 -1.35 2.26
C ILE A 19 -7.17 -1.31 0.95
N PRO A 20 -8.43 -0.81 0.97
CA PRO A 20 -9.30 -0.84 -0.20
C PRO A 20 -8.69 -0.18 -1.44
N THR A 21 -7.85 0.84 -1.27
CA THR A 21 -7.17 1.55 -2.37
C THR A 21 -6.39 0.65 -3.33
N HIS A 22 -5.89 -0.49 -2.85
CA HIS A 22 -5.02 -1.39 -3.63
C HIS A 22 -5.79 -2.42 -4.45
N TRP A 23 -7.00 -2.80 -4.04
CA TRP A 23 -7.74 -3.90 -4.66
C TRP A 23 -9.17 -3.53 -5.09
N LEU A 24 -9.81 -2.56 -4.43
CA LEU A 24 -11.17 -2.12 -4.71
C LEU A 24 -11.34 -1.55 -6.13
N PRO A 25 -10.41 -0.73 -6.68
CA PRO A 25 -10.52 -0.21 -8.04
C PRO A 25 -10.67 -1.31 -9.10
N PHE A 26 -9.97 -2.43 -8.93
CA PHE A 26 -10.06 -3.57 -9.86
C PHE A 26 -11.45 -4.19 -9.84
N VAL A 27 -12.07 -4.30 -8.66
CA VAL A 27 -13.42 -4.84 -8.50
C VAL A 27 -14.46 -3.89 -9.10
N LEU A 28 -14.33 -2.59 -8.84
CA LEU A 28 -15.25 -1.56 -9.33
C LEU A 28 -15.21 -1.46 -10.86
N VAL A 29 -14.01 -1.36 -11.45
CA VAL A 29 -13.83 -1.34 -12.92
C VAL A 29 -14.35 -2.63 -13.54
N ALA A 30 -14.07 -3.79 -12.95
CA ALA A 30 -14.56 -5.07 -13.46
C ALA A 30 -16.09 -5.15 -13.49
N ARG A 31 -16.77 -4.67 -12.43
CA ARG A 31 -18.24 -4.63 -12.38
C ARG A 31 -18.82 -3.68 -13.41
N ALA A 32 -18.29 -2.46 -13.52
CA ALA A 32 -18.79 -1.46 -14.47
C ALA A 32 -18.63 -1.89 -15.94
N ARG A 33 -17.49 -2.55 -16.24
CA ARG A 33 -17.15 -3.02 -17.59
C ARG A 33 -17.61 -4.45 -17.89
N GLY A 34 -18.21 -5.15 -16.93
CA GLY A 34 -18.67 -6.53 -17.10
C GLY A 34 -17.54 -7.54 -17.34
N TRP A 35 -16.35 -7.31 -16.76
CA TRP A 35 -15.22 -8.23 -16.92
C TRP A 35 -15.49 -9.56 -16.21
N ALA A 36 -15.10 -10.65 -16.87
CA ALA A 36 -15.08 -11.96 -16.24
C ALA A 36 -14.09 -11.98 -15.06
N ARG A 37 -14.41 -12.75 -14.01
CA ARG A 37 -13.57 -12.86 -12.80
C ARG A 37 -12.10 -13.16 -13.14
N GLY A 38 -11.85 -14.10 -14.03
CA GLY A 38 -10.48 -14.46 -14.44
C GLY A 38 -9.68 -13.27 -15.02
N LYS A 39 -10.33 -12.38 -15.78
CA LYS A 39 -9.70 -11.17 -16.30
C LYS A 39 -9.35 -10.21 -15.16
N THR A 40 -10.26 -9.99 -14.21
CA THR A 40 -10.01 -9.14 -13.04
C THR A 40 -8.82 -9.63 -12.23
N PHE A 41 -8.74 -10.94 -11.99
CA PHE A 41 -7.60 -11.57 -11.30
C PHE A 41 -6.30 -11.40 -12.07
N ALA A 42 -6.31 -11.63 -13.39
CA ALA A 42 -5.11 -11.48 -14.20
C ALA A 42 -4.59 -10.03 -14.21
N VAL A 43 -5.48 -9.06 -14.33
CA VAL A 43 -5.14 -7.63 -14.31
C VAL A 43 -4.64 -7.20 -12.93
N SER A 44 -5.30 -7.64 -11.85
CA SER A 44 -4.88 -7.37 -10.47
C SER A 44 -3.53 -8.01 -10.14
N MET A 45 -3.31 -9.26 -10.56
CA MET A 45 -2.02 -9.95 -10.43
C MET A 45 -0.90 -9.23 -11.17
N ALA A 46 -1.14 -8.83 -12.43
CA ALA A 46 -0.13 -8.13 -13.23
C ALA A 46 0.26 -6.79 -12.57
N ALA A 47 -0.73 -6.01 -12.13
CA ALA A 47 -0.47 -4.75 -11.45
C ALA A 47 0.23 -4.97 -10.09
N GLY A 48 -0.20 -5.97 -9.32
CA GLY A 48 0.43 -6.34 -8.04
C GLY A 48 1.89 -6.76 -8.20
N LEU A 49 2.21 -7.50 -9.26
CA LEU A 49 3.60 -7.84 -9.61
C LEU A 49 4.40 -6.58 -9.95
N GLY A 50 3.85 -5.66 -10.74
CA GLY A 50 4.48 -4.37 -11.03
C GLY A 50 4.81 -3.59 -9.75
N HIS A 51 3.84 -3.47 -8.84
CA HIS A 51 3.99 -2.82 -7.54
C HIS A 51 5.06 -3.48 -6.66
N VAL A 52 5.05 -4.81 -6.55
CA VAL A 52 6.06 -5.58 -5.79
C VAL A 52 7.45 -5.38 -6.40
N LEU A 53 7.57 -5.40 -7.72
CA LEU A 53 8.84 -5.18 -8.42
C LEU A 53 9.36 -3.76 -8.17
N LEU A 54 8.54 -2.72 -8.36
CA LEU A 54 8.97 -1.34 -8.11
C LEU A 54 9.42 -1.17 -6.66
N THR A 55 8.61 -1.64 -5.71
CA THR A 55 8.93 -1.54 -4.29
C THR A 55 10.22 -2.30 -3.95
N SER A 56 10.42 -3.49 -4.52
CA SER A 56 11.65 -4.28 -4.32
C SER A 56 12.88 -3.59 -4.92
N LEU A 57 12.74 -2.91 -6.06
CA LEU A 57 13.83 -2.14 -6.68
C LEU A 57 14.20 -0.90 -5.85
N LEU A 58 13.21 -0.20 -5.30
CA LEU A 58 13.45 0.89 -4.36
C LEU A 58 14.11 0.37 -3.07
N GLY A 59 13.60 -0.74 -2.53
CA GLY A 59 14.18 -1.42 -1.37
C GLY A 59 15.61 -1.89 -1.61
N LEU A 60 15.93 -2.35 -2.83
CA LEU A 60 17.29 -2.73 -3.22
C LEU A 60 18.24 -1.52 -3.17
N GLY A 61 17.80 -0.37 -3.70
CA GLY A 61 18.55 0.88 -3.63
C GLY A 61 18.81 1.31 -2.18
N ILE A 62 17.77 1.26 -1.33
CA ILE A 62 17.89 1.57 0.10
C ILE A 62 18.85 0.60 0.79
N ALA A 63 18.73 -0.71 0.52
CA ALA A 63 19.60 -1.71 1.14
C ALA A 63 21.07 -1.52 0.73
N TRP A 64 21.32 -1.20 -0.53
CA TRP A 64 22.67 -0.95 -1.05
C TRP A 64 23.31 0.31 -0.44
N VAL A 65 22.54 1.40 -0.29
CA VAL A 65 23.00 2.61 0.40
C VAL A 65 23.18 2.35 1.90
N GLY A 66 22.21 1.67 2.53
CA GLY A 66 22.22 1.34 3.96
C GLY A 66 23.44 0.53 4.38
N GLN A 67 23.86 -0.45 3.58
CA GLN A 67 25.09 -1.22 3.84
C GLN A 67 26.33 -0.33 3.95
N GLN A 68 26.45 0.71 3.12
CA GLN A 68 27.60 1.62 3.13
C GLN A 68 27.54 2.62 4.30
N LEU A 69 26.34 3.08 4.68
CA LEU A 69 26.19 4.08 5.74
C LEU A 69 26.29 3.48 7.15
N VAL A 70 25.78 2.25 7.36
CA VAL A 70 25.81 1.59 8.67
C VAL A 70 27.24 1.34 9.15
N GLU A 71 28.17 1.03 8.23
CA GLU A 71 29.58 0.78 8.57
C GLU A 71 30.29 2.01 9.16
N HIS A 72 29.85 3.23 8.85
CA HIS A 72 30.51 4.46 9.31
C HIS A 72 29.69 5.29 10.31
N TYR A 73 28.35 5.22 10.26
CA TYR A 73 27.46 6.11 11.00
C TYR A 73 26.23 5.41 11.61
N GLY A 74 26.32 4.12 11.94
CA GLY A 74 25.19 3.29 12.40
C GLY A 74 24.23 3.96 13.41
N GLU A 75 24.74 4.57 14.49
CA GLU A 75 23.88 5.25 15.48
C GLU A 75 23.14 6.47 14.91
N LEU A 76 23.84 7.32 14.16
CA LEU A 76 23.24 8.53 13.58
C LEU A 76 22.19 8.17 12.53
N PHE A 77 22.49 7.14 11.73
CA PHE A 77 21.59 6.63 10.71
C PHE A 77 20.30 6.07 11.32
N ASN A 78 20.39 5.24 12.35
CA ASN A 78 19.22 4.67 13.03
C ASN A 78 18.37 5.74 13.70
N ARG A 79 18.99 6.77 14.32
CA ARG A 79 18.24 7.90 14.90
C ARG A 79 17.52 8.73 13.84
N ILE A 80 18.15 9.00 12.71
CA ILE A 80 17.52 9.75 11.60
C ILE A 80 16.37 8.95 11.00
N ALA A 81 16.58 7.67 10.69
CA ALA A 81 15.57 6.81 10.09
C ALA A 81 14.38 6.58 11.04
N GLY A 82 14.63 6.24 12.30
CA GLY A 82 13.59 6.09 13.32
C GLY A 82 12.83 7.40 13.57
N GLY A 83 13.53 8.53 13.65
CA GLY A 83 12.92 9.86 13.77
C GLY A 83 12.05 10.24 12.57
N ALA A 84 12.51 9.93 11.35
CA ALA A 84 11.74 10.15 10.13
C ALA A 84 10.45 9.32 10.11
N LEU A 85 10.50 8.05 10.53
CA LEU A 85 9.33 7.19 10.65
C LEU A 85 8.30 7.72 11.64
N LEU A 86 8.76 8.20 12.80
CA LEU A 86 7.87 8.83 13.78
C LEU A 86 7.26 10.13 13.26
N ALA A 87 8.01 10.93 12.51
CA ALA A 87 7.48 12.14 11.87
C ALA A 87 6.40 11.80 10.83
N ILE A 88 6.64 10.77 10.00
CA ILE A 88 5.66 10.26 9.03
C ILE A 88 4.42 9.72 9.76
N ALA A 89 4.61 8.95 10.84
CA ALA A 89 3.50 8.44 11.66
C ALA A 89 2.65 9.58 12.23
N ALA A 90 3.28 10.61 12.81
CA ALA A 90 2.60 11.78 13.34
C ALA A 90 1.83 12.53 12.25
N TRP A 91 2.39 12.65 11.05
CA TRP A 91 1.71 13.24 9.89
C TRP A 91 0.44 12.47 9.51
N PHE A 92 0.51 11.14 9.46
CA PHE A 92 -0.65 10.27 9.21
C PHE A 92 -1.72 10.39 10.29
N PHE A 93 -1.34 10.42 11.57
CA PHE A 93 -2.29 10.62 12.67
C PHE A 93 -2.95 12.01 12.64
N LEU A 94 -2.18 13.07 12.36
CA LEU A 94 -2.71 14.42 12.20
C LEU A 94 -3.73 14.48 11.07
N ARG A 95 -3.48 13.78 9.95
CA ARG A 95 -4.45 13.68 8.85
C ARG A 95 -5.70 12.91 9.23
N GLN A 96 -5.54 11.76 9.92
CA GLN A 96 -6.65 10.98 10.42
C GLN A 96 -7.59 11.81 11.31
N VAL A 97 -7.02 12.63 12.20
CA VAL A 97 -7.79 13.51 13.12
C VAL A 97 -8.44 14.68 12.37
N ARG A 98 -7.80 15.17 11.31
CA ARG A 98 -8.34 16.23 10.44
C ARG A 98 -9.35 15.74 9.40
N GLY A 99 -9.77 14.47 9.47
CA GLY A 99 -10.74 13.88 8.54
C GLY A 99 -10.18 13.63 7.13
N GLY A 100 -8.86 13.70 6.94
CA GLY A 100 -8.24 13.51 5.65
C GLY A 100 -8.18 12.04 5.26
N VAL A 101 -9.25 11.55 4.62
CA VAL A 101 -9.16 10.36 3.78
C VAL A 101 -8.31 10.75 2.56
N LEU A 102 -7.15 10.12 2.37
CA LEU A 102 -6.26 10.44 1.27
C LEU A 102 -6.71 9.74 -0.01
N HIS A 103 -7.36 10.44 -0.93
CA HIS A 103 -7.41 10.01 -2.33
C HIS A 103 -7.12 11.19 -3.27
N HIS A 104 -6.10 11.04 -4.11
CA HIS A 104 -5.84 11.86 -5.29
C HIS A 104 -5.11 10.98 -6.30
N HIS A 105 -5.89 10.35 -7.18
CA HIS A 105 -5.34 9.72 -8.37
C HIS A 105 -5.18 10.74 -9.49
N ALA A 106 -4.14 10.56 -10.30
CA ALA A 106 -3.86 11.38 -11.47
C ALA A 106 -5.00 11.19 -12.51
N GLY A 107 -6.01 12.07 -12.46
CA GLY A 107 -7.11 12.12 -13.43
C GLY A 107 -8.52 12.38 -12.87
N GLY A 108 -8.72 12.44 -11.55
CA GLY A 108 -10.00 12.82 -10.93
C GLY A 108 -10.11 14.34 -10.72
N HIS A 109 -11.26 14.95 -11.01
CA HIS A 109 -11.51 16.38 -10.84
C HIS A 109 -12.06 16.76 -9.45
N HIS A 110 -12.16 15.81 -8.51
CA HIS A 110 -12.76 16.04 -7.20
C HIS A 110 -11.77 16.75 -6.26
N GLN A 111 -12.19 17.90 -5.70
CA GLN A 111 -11.42 18.63 -4.69
C GLN A 111 -11.92 18.28 -3.30
N VAL A 112 -11.00 18.08 -2.36
CA VAL A 112 -11.29 17.82 -0.94
C VAL A 112 -12.19 18.94 -0.40
N SER A 113 -13.43 18.62 -0.02
CA SER A 113 -14.36 19.54 0.64
C SER A 113 -14.72 19.05 2.04
N GLU A 114 -15.12 19.95 2.94
CA GLU A 114 -15.59 19.60 4.30
C GLU A 114 -16.84 18.70 4.30
N HIS A 115 -17.51 18.53 3.15
CA HIS A 115 -18.63 17.61 2.98
C HIS A 115 -18.18 16.17 2.65
N CYS A 116 -16.89 15.93 2.40
CA CYS A 116 -16.31 14.59 2.23
C CYS A 116 -16.31 13.85 3.58
N GLY A 117 -17.43 13.22 3.92
CA GLY A 117 -17.60 12.50 5.19
C GLY A 117 -19.03 12.38 5.69
N HIS A 118 -19.98 13.06 5.04
CA HIS A 118 -21.38 13.06 5.42
C HIS A 118 -22.28 12.52 4.30
N ALA A 119 -22.72 11.27 4.51
CA ALA A 119 -24.04 10.76 4.14
C ALA A 119 -24.32 10.25 2.70
N ASP A 120 -23.40 9.49 2.09
CA ASP A 120 -23.76 8.66 0.92
C ASP A 120 -23.36 7.19 1.09
N ASP A 121 -24.16 6.30 0.48
CA ASP A 121 -24.10 4.82 0.59
C ASP A 121 -22.89 4.20 -0.15
N HIS A 122 -21.95 5.03 -0.60
CA HIS A 122 -20.82 4.69 -1.48
C HIS A 122 -19.46 4.91 -0.79
N THR A 123 -18.40 4.25 -1.26
CA THR A 123 -17.00 4.50 -0.80
C THR A 123 -16.41 5.71 -1.51
N HIS A 124 -15.49 6.47 -0.90
CA HIS A 124 -14.86 7.63 -1.57
C HIS A 124 -14.16 7.23 -2.87
N MET A 125 -13.52 6.05 -2.87
CA MET A 125 -12.95 5.46 -4.09
C MET A 125 -13.99 5.27 -5.22
N GLU A 126 -15.24 4.92 -4.91
CA GLU A 126 -16.26 4.71 -5.95
C GLU A 126 -16.63 6.01 -6.65
N GLU A 127 -16.76 7.09 -5.88
CA GLU A 127 -17.01 8.43 -6.39
C GLU A 127 -15.84 8.97 -7.23
N GLU A 128 -14.60 8.78 -6.79
CA GLU A 128 -13.43 9.24 -7.54
C GLU A 128 -13.27 8.56 -8.91
N ILE A 129 -13.50 7.25 -8.99
CA ILE A 129 -13.30 6.52 -10.24
C ILE A 129 -14.48 6.73 -11.21
N ALA A 130 -15.67 7.11 -10.72
CA ALA A 130 -16.87 7.29 -11.53
C ALA A 130 -16.68 8.30 -12.68
N ASP A 131 -15.94 9.39 -12.42
CA ASP A 131 -15.65 10.44 -13.41
C ASP A 131 -14.43 10.12 -14.29
N THR A 132 -13.74 9.00 -14.06
CA THR A 132 -12.53 8.64 -14.82
C THR A 132 -12.83 7.79 -16.05
N LYS A 133 -11.90 7.82 -17.01
CA LYS A 133 -11.91 6.92 -18.18
C LYS A 133 -11.74 5.43 -17.83
N LEU A 134 -11.46 5.09 -16.57
CA LEU A 134 -11.34 3.70 -16.12
C LEU A 134 -12.71 3.01 -16.14
N VAL A 135 -13.77 3.73 -15.80
CA VAL A 135 -15.16 3.23 -15.71
C VAL A 135 -15.96 3.55 -16.99
N SER A 136 -15.61 4.62 -17.72
CA SER A 136 -16.28 4.98 -18.97
C SER A 136 -16.17 3.89 -20.05
N ARG A 137 -17.32 3.43 -20.55
CA ARG A 137 -17.40 2.47 -21.66
C ARG A 137 -16.93 3.02 -23.00
N GLN A 138 -16.76 4.34 -23.12
CA GLN A 138 -16.24 4.97 -24.33
C GLN A 138 -14.73 4.76 -24.51
N ALA A 139 -13.99 4.49 -23.42
CA ALA A 139 -12.57 4.15 -23.49
C ALA A 139 -12.37 2.65 -23.71
N GLY A 140 -11.38 2.25 -24.51
CA GLY A 140 -11.05 0.84 -24.72
C GLY A 140 -10.63 0.11 -23.43
N ASP A 141 -10.78 -1.22 -23.39
CA ASP A 141 -10.39 -2.04 -22.23
C ASP A 141 -8.89 -1.86 -21.87
N TRP A 142 -8.04 -1.66 -22.87
CA TRP A 142 -6.61 -1.41 -22.69
C TRP A 142 -6.29 -0.12 -21.93
N ALA A 143 -7.11 0.92 -22.08
CA ALA A 143 -6.91 2.16 -21.33
C ALA A 143 -7.22 1.95 -19.84
N ALA A 144 -8.25 1.18 -19.51
CA ALA A 144 -8.57 0.84 -18.13
C ALA A 144 -7.52 -0.10 -17.51
N ILE A 145 -7.06 -1.11 -18.25
CA ILE A 145 -5.98 -2.00 -17.79
C ILE A 145 -4.68 -1.22 -17.55
N GLY A 146 -4.28 -0.37 -18.50
CA GLY A 146 -3.08 0.45 -18.37
C GLY A 146 -3.16 1.45 -17.22
N GLY A 147 -4.32 2.08 -17.04
CA GLY A 147 -4.54 3.01 -15.93
C GLY A 147 -4.50 2.32 -14.56
N LEU A 148 -5.17 1.17 -14.40
CA LEU A 148 -5.09 0.37 -13.18
C LEU A 148 -3.66 -0.12 -12.89
N PHE A 149 -2.96 -0.58 -13.93
CA PHE A 149 -1.58 -1.03 -13.80
C PHE A 149 -0.65 0.09 -13.35
N MET A 150 -0.71 1.26 -14.00
CA MET A 150 0.13 2.42 -13.65
C MET A 150 -0.21 2.97 -12.27
N MET A 151 -1.50 3.12 -11.96
CA MET A 151 -1.97 3.62 -10.66
C MET A 151 -1.40 2.80 -9.51
N LEU A 152 -1.47 1.48 -9.59
CA LEU A 152 -0.98 0.61 -8.53
C LEU A 152 0.54 0.47 -8.55
N THR A 153 1.14 0.31 -9.73
CA THR A 153 2.59 0.09 -9.86
C THR A 153 3.36 1.30 -9.36
N LEU A 154 2.90 2.52 -9.64
CA LEU A 154 3.59 3.77 -9.27
C LEU A 154 3.31 4.23 -7.83
N SER A 155 2.51 3.51 -7.06
CA SER A 155 2.32 3.73 -5.63
C SER A 155 3.17 2.72 -4.87
N PRO A 156 4.45 3.00 -4.55
CA PRO A 156 5.30 2.04 -3.85
C PRO A 156 4.82 1.81 -2.42
N CYS A 157 5.08 0.62 -1.87
CA CYS A 157 4.74 0.30 -0.48
C CYS A 157 5.71 1.01 0.49
N GLU A 158 5.44 2.28 0.75
CA GLU A 158 6.20 3.14 1.67
C GLU A 158 6.33 2.56 3.08
N GLY A 159 5.33 1.80 3.54
CA GLY A 159 5.37 1.08 4.81
C GLY A 159 6.43 -0.01 4.88
N PHE A 160 6.82 -0.59 3.74
CA PHE A 160 7.76 -1.71 3.67
C PHE A 160 9.21 -1.30 3.40
N LEU A 161 9.45 -0.09 2.87
CA LEU A 161 10.82 0.45 2.69
C LEU A 161 11.65 0.47 3.98
N PRO A 162 11.09 0.85 5.15
CA PRO A 162 11.81 0.79 6.42
C PRO A 162 12.11 -0.64 6.88
N VAL A 163 11.24 -1.60 6.54
CA VAL A 163 11.47 -3.02 6.82
C VAL A 163 12.66 -3.55 6.00
N TYR A 164 12.81 -3.10 4.74
CA TYR A 164 14.02 -3.41 3.97
C TYR A 164 15.29 -2.85 4.60
N LEU A 165 15.19 -1.66 5.21
CA LEU A 165 16.31 -1.03 5.86
C LEU A 165 16.76 -1.81 7.11
N GLU A 166 15.83 -2.25 7.94
CA GLU A 166 16.09 -3.19 9.04
C GLU A 166 16.69 -4.53 8.54
N GLY A 167 16.30 -4.96 7.36
CA GLY A 167 16.83 -6.15 6.69
C GLY A 167 18.31 -6.06 6.29
N VAL A 168 18.89 -4.86 6.25
CA VAL A 168 20.29 -4.63 5.84
C VAL A 168 21.28 -5.42 6.71
N HIS A 169 21.00 -5.56 8.00
CA HIS A 169 21.83 -6.34 8.94
C HIS A 169 21.96 -7.83 8.57
N TYR A 170 21.05 -8.35 7.75
CA TYR A 170 21.06 -9.75 7.27
C TYR A 170 21.61 -9.89 5.85
N GLY A 171 22.13 -8.82 5.27
CA GLY A 171 22.70 -8.77 3.92
C GLY A 171 21.71 -9.21 2.83
N TRP A 172 22.24 -9.78 1.75
CA TRP A 172 21.44 -10.21 0.59
C TRP A 172 20.39 -11.28 0.91
N ARG A 173 20.63 -12.12 1.92
CA ARG A 173 19.66 -13.13 2.35
C ARG A 173 18.44 -12.48 2.99
N GLY A 174 18.64 -11.45 3.82
CA GLY A 174 17.57 -10.63 4.39
C GLY A 174 16.71 -10.00 3.30
N PHE A 175 17.34 -9.32 2.34
CA PHE A 175 16.66 -8.70 1.21
C PHE A 175 15.82 -9.71 0.39
N ALA A 176 16.38 -10.88 0.08
CA ALA A 176 15.67 -11.91 -0.69
C ALA A 176 14.45 -12.44 0.06
N VAL A 177 14.60 -12.73 1.37
CA VAL A 177 13.49 -13.19 2.22
C VAL A 177 12.40 -12.12 2.33
N LEU A 178 12.78 -10.87 2.59
CA LEU A 178 11.83 -9.75 2.69
C LEU A 178 11.10 -9.49 1.37
N SER A 179 11.79 -9.58 0.23
CA SER A 179 11.16 -9.45 -1.09
C SER A 179 10.17 -10.57 -1.37
N ALA A 180 10.49 -11.81 -0.97
CA ALA A 180 9.55 -12.92 -1.07
C ALA A 180 8.32 -12.71 -0.16
N ILE A 181 8.53 -12.22 1.06
CA ILE A 181 7.45 -11.89 1.99
C ILE A 181 6.57 -10.77 1.46
N LEU A 182 7.16 -9.71 0.91
CA LEU A 182 6.43 -8.63 0.23
C LEU A 182 5.59 -9.20 -0.91
N ALA A 183 6.17 -10.03 -1.78
CA ALA A 183 5.45 -10.64 -2.89
C ALA A 183 4.27 -11.48 -2.41
N VAL A 184 4.48 -12.38 -1.44
CA VAL A 184 3.43 -13.27 -0.93
C VAL A 184 2.35 -12.49 -0.17
N GLY A 185 2.74 -11.58 0.71
CA GLY A 185 1.82 -10.78 1.52
C GLY A 185 0.96 -9.85 0.65
N THR A 186 1.59 -9.12 -0.27
CA THR A 186 0.89 -8.17 -1.14
C THR A 186 0.00 -8.88 -2.15
N LEU A 187 0.52 -9.85 -2.91
CA LEU A 187 -0.29 -10.57 -3.89
C LEU A 187 -1.39 -11.39 -3.20
N GLY A 188 -1.07 -12.05 -2.09
CA GLY A 188 -2.02 -12.81 -1.30
C GLY A 188 -3.16 -11.93 -0.77
N GLY A 189 -2.83 -10.80 -0.15
CA GLY A 189 -3.81 -9.83 0.34
C GLY A 189 -4.70 -9.31 -0.79
N MET A 190 -4.09 -8.73 -1.83
CA MET A 190 -4.82 -8.15 -2.96
C MET A 190 -5.79 -9.14 -3.61
N LEU A 191 -5.32 -10.35 -3.91
CA LEU A 191 -6.14 -11.34 -4.60
C LEU A 191 -7.23 -11.91 -3.69
N LEU A 192 -6.93 -12.09 -2.40
CA LEU A 192 -7.92 -12.53 -1.41
C LEU A 192 -9.06 -11.51 -1.27
N PHE A 193 -8.76 -10.23 -1.06
CA PHE A 193 -9.79 -9.21 -0.90
C PHE A 193 -10.54 -8.90 -2.20
N THR A 194 -9.85 -8.94 -3.35
CA THR A 194 -10.48 -8.90 -4.68
C THR A 194 -11.48 -10.05 -4.83
N TRP A 195 -11.08 -11.26 -4.47
CA TRP A 195 -11.95 -12.44 -4.53
C TRP A 195 -13.18 -12.31 -3.63
N LEU A 196 -12.97 -12.01 -2.35
CA LEU A 196 -14.03 -11.89 -1.35
C LEU A 196 -15.10 -10.88 -1.81
N THR A 197 -14.65 -9.76 -2.37
CA THR A 197 -15.55 -8.69 -2.82
C THR A 197 -16.25 -9.06 -4.13
N LEU A 198 -15.58 -9.76 -5.07
CA LEU A 198 -16.22 -10.26 -6.30
C LEU A 198 -17.28 -11.34 -6.04
N VAL A 199 -17.11 -12.17 -5.01
CA VAL A 199 -18.07 -13.24 -4.64
C VAL A 199 -19.30 -12.70 -3.91
N GLY A 200 -19.31 -11.42 -3.53
CA GLY A 200 -20.49 -10.77 -2.96
C GLY A 200 -20.55 -10.81 -1.45
N PHE A 201 -19.41 -10.82 -0.75
CA PHE A 201 -19.35 -10.35 0.63
C PHE A 201 -19.63 -8.83 0.66
N SER A 202 -20.88 -8.44 0.41
CA SER A 202 -21.40 -7.07 0.50
C SER A 202 -21.50 -6.53 1.94
N LYS A 203 -21.03 -7.32 2.92
CA LYS A 203 -21.04 -6.98 4.35
C LYS A 203 -19.69 -6.51 4.89
N LEU A 204 -18.64 -6.47 4.07
CA LEU A 204 -17.39 -5.87 4.53
C LEU A 204 -17.64 -4.36 4.72
N PRO A 205 -17.38 -3.78 5.89
CA PRO A 205 -17.59 -2.36 6.14
C PRO A 205 -16.45 -1.55 5.48
N LEU A 206 -16.42 -1.52 4.14
CA LEU A 206 -15.35 -0.91 3.35
C LEU A 206 -15.14 0.56 3.70
N GLN A 207 -16.23 1.29 3.97
CA GLN A 207 -16.20 2.67 4.47
C GLN A 207 -15.44 2.82 5.79
N LYS A 208 -15.55 1.85 6.71
CA LYS A 208 -14.78 1.87 7.95
C LYS A 208 -13.31 1.61 7.66
N LEU A 209 -13.01 0.66 6.77
CA LEU A 209 -11.63 0.31 6.41
C LEU A 209 -10.91 1.49 5.73
N GLU A 210 -11.59 2.19 4.82
CA GLU A 210 -11.13 3.43 4.16
C GLU A 210 -10.91 4.55 5.18
N ARG A 211 -11.85 4.73 6.13
CA ARG A 211 -11.71 5.72 7.20
C ARG A 211 -10.50 5.49 8.10
N TYR A 212 -10.10 4.24 8.35
CA TYR A 212 -8.98 3.90 9.23
C TYR A 212 -7.64 3.71 8.51
N GLU A 213 -7.58 3.96 7.19
CA GLU A 213 -6.36 3.79 6.39
C GLU A 213 -5.19 4.59 6.96
N ALA A 214 -5.37 5.90 7.18
CA ALA A 214 -4.32 6.76 7.71
C ALA A 214 -3.91 6.36 9.14
N ALA A 215 -4.86 5.92 9.98
CA ALA A 215 -4.57 5.40 11.31
C ALA A 215 -3.73 4.11 11.26
N LEU A 216 -4.04 3.20 10.34
CA LEU A 216 -3.31 1.94 10.17
C LEU A 216 -1.87 2.20 9.72
N LEU A 217 -1.68 3.03 8.70
CA LEU A 217 -0.35 3.44 8.22
C LEU A 217 0.43 4.17 9.31
N GLY A 218 -0.20 5.12 10.01
CA GLY A 218 0.42 5.82 11.14
C GLY A 218 0.85 4.87 12.26
N THR A 219 0.04 3.87 12.58
CA THR A 219 0.37 2.86 13.59
C THR A 219 1.55 1.98 13.16
N ILE A 220 1.57 1.53 11.90
CA ILE A 220 2.69 0.77 11.34
C ILE A 220 3.99 1.57 11.41
N PHE A 221 3.99 2.82 10.94
CA PHE A 221 5.16 3.68 10.97
C PHE A 221 5.60 4.02 12.41
N ALA A 222 4.67 4.22 13.33
CA ALA A 222 4.99 4.46 14.73
C ALA A 222 5.68 3.25 15.37
N VAL A 223 5.15 2.04 15.15
CA VAL A 223 5.75 0.81 15.67
C VAL A 223 7.15 0.60 15.09
N LEU A 224 7.31 0.74 13.78
CA LEU A 224 8.62 0.61 13.13
C LEU A 224 9.62 1.67 13.64
N GLY A 225 9.20 2.92 13.75
CA GLY A 225 10.04 4.01 14.27
C GLY A 225 10.46 3.83 15.73
N ILE A 226 9.54 3.39 16.60
CA ILE A 226 9.87 3.04 18.00
C ILE A 226 10.84 1.88 18.02
N MET A 227 10.58 0.83 17.23
CA MET A 227 11.46 -0.34 17.20
C MET A 227 12.88 0.04 16.78
N MET A 228 13.02 0.87 15.75
CA MET A 228 14.32 1.31 15.23
C MET A 228 15.11 2.18 16.23
N LEU A 229 14.41 2.94 17.10
CA LEU A 229 15.04 3.78 18.11
C LEU A 229 15.36 3.04 19.42
N TRP A 230 14.62 1.98 19.75
CA TRP A 230 14.72 1.29 21.05
C TRP A 230 15.35 -0.09 21.00
N PHE A 231 15.27 -0.80 19.87
CA PHE A 231 15.97 -2.07 19.68
C PHE A 231 17.31 -1.82 18.97
N GLU A 232 18.23 -1.16 19.67
CA GLU A 232 19.65 -1.13 19.30
C GLU A 232 20.25 -2.52 19.52
N HIS A 233 20.46 -3.31 18.45
CA HIS A 233 21.24 -4.54 18.49
C HIS A 233 22.21 -4.63 17.32
#